data_AF-A0A7S1DDK7-F1
#
_entry.id   AF-A0A7S1DDK7-F1
#
_cell.length_a   1.000
_cell.length_b   1.000
_cell.length_c   1.000
_cell.angle_alpha   90.00
_cell.angle_beta   90.00
_cell.angle_gamma   90.00
#
_symmetry.space_group_name_H-M   'P 1'
#
loop_
_entity.id
_entity.type
_entity.pdbx_description
1 polymer ?
#
loop_
_entity_poly.entity_id
_entity_poly.type
_entity_poly.pdbx_seq_one_letter_code
_entity_poly.pdbx_strand_id
1 'polypeptide(L)'
;GGDSTPNQVNFFALSFDPNTIQNGASDGIALVRNSDSHVVQFLSYEGTLTATNGPANGMTSIDIGVSESPTTSAGESLQLGGTGCLYDDFTWQGASTATAGMINNNQVFNC
;
A
#
# COMPACT_ATOMS: atom_id res chain seq x y z
N GLY A 1 7.66 21.85 10.62
CA GLY A 1 8.21 23.06 9.99
C GLY A 1 8.42 22.75 8.54
N GLY A 2 7.78 23.50 7.64
CA GLY A 2 7.79 23.21 6.21
C GLY A 2 9.10 23.58 5.55
N ASP A 3 9.63 22.66 4.75
CA ASP A 3 10.75 22.89 3.83
C ASP A 3 10.18 23.15 2.43
N SER A 4 10.39 24.35 1.92
CA SER A 4 9.89 24.85 0.64
C SER A 4 10.95 24.69 -0.45
N THR A 5 11.01 23.50 -1.06
CA THR A 5 11.65 23.28 -2.36
C THR A 5 10.57 23.01 -3.43
N PRO A 6 10.80 23.36 -4.72
CA PRO A 6 9.73 23.38 -5.73
C PRO A 6 9.17 22.01 -6.13
N ASN A 7 9.74 20.92 -5.62
CA ASN A 7 9.37 19.54 -5.92
C ASN A 7 9.07 18.76 -4.63
N GLN A 8 8.23 19.33 -3.76
CA GLN A 8 7.85 18.68 -2.50
C GLN A 8 6.95 17.47 -2.79
N VAL A 9 7.55 16.29 -2.96
CA VAL A 9 6.83 15.02 -2.89
C VAL A 9 6.57 14.75 -1.41
N ASN A 10 5.30 14.79 -1.02
CA ASN A 10 4.89 14.47 0.35
C ASN A 10 4.68 12.96 0.47
N PHE A 11 5.50 12.31 1.29
CA PHE A 11 5.36 10.90 1.62
C PHE A 11 4.51 10.76 2.88
N PHE A 12 3.50 9.89 2.83
CA PHE A 12 2.65 9.56 3.96
C PHE A 12 2.83 8.08 4.29
N ALA A 13 3.17 7.79 5.56
CA ALA A 13 3.10 6.44 6.09
C ALA A 13 1.81 6.32 6.90
N LEU A 14 0.93 5.40 6.50
CA LEU A 14 -0.24 5.01 7.27
C LEU A 14 0.07 3.66 7.92
N SER A 15 -0.11 3.59 9.24
CA SER A 15 0.01 2.33 9.99
C SER A 15 -1.37 2.00 10.56
N PHE A 16 -1.79 0.76 10.40
CA PHE A 16 -3.05 0.23 10.92
C PHE A 16 -2.75 -0.81 11.99
N ASP A 17 -3.63 -0.93 12.98
CA ASP A 17 -3.54 -2.01 13.97
C ASP A 17 -3.70 -3.36 13.24
N PRO A 18 -2.74 -4.31 13.39
CA PRO A 18 -2.75 -5.58 12.69
C PRO A 18 -4.03 -6.39 12.91
N ASN A 19 -4.80 -6.12 13.97
CA ASN A 19 -6.03 -6.82 14.27
C ASN A 19 -7.23 -6.44 13.36
N THR A 20 -7.07 -5.47 12.45
CA THR A 20 -8.16 -4.94 11.61
C THR A 20 -8.14 -5.36 10.14
N ILE A 21 -7.03 -5.93 9.65
CA ILE A 21 -6.91 -6.50 8.31
C ILE A 21 -6.54 -7.98 8.48
N GLN A 22 -7.47 -8.87 8.17
CA GLN A 22 -7.66 -10.12 8.91
C GLN A 22 -7.23 -11.36 8.13
N ASN A 23 -6.11 -11.39 7.41
CA ASN A 23 -5.63 -12.59 6.68
C ASN A 23 -6.76 -13.46 6.06
N GLY A 24 -7.79 -12.78 5.56
CA GLY A 24 -9.02 -13.37 5.04
C GLY A 24 -8.91 -13.36 3.54
N ALA A 25 -9.39 -14.43 2.89
CA ALA A 25 -9.11 -14.79 1.50
C ALA A 25 -9.42 -13.73 0.41
N SER A 26 -9.89 -12.53 0.77
CA SER A 26 -10.11 -11.38 -0.11
C SER A 26 -10.28 -10.11 0.73
N ASP A 27 -9.20 -9.63 1.33
CA ASP A 27 -9.19 -8.32 1.98
C ASP A 27 -8.52 -7.28 1.07
N GLY A 28 -8.99 -6.04 1.16
CA GLY A 28 -8.49 -4.94 0.34
C GLY A 28 -8.45 -3.61 1.07
N ILE A 29 -7.56 -2.75 0.59
CA ILE A 29 -7.34 -1.40 1.11
C ILE A 29 -7.61 -0.41 -0.01
N ALA A 30 -8.50 0.56 0.24
CA ALA A 30 -8.71 1.68 -0.64
C ALA A 30 -8.06 2.95 -0.07
N LEU A 31 -7.17 3.57 -0.85
CA LEU A 31 -6.71 4.92 -0.58
C LEU A 31 -7.72 5.90 -1.17
N VAL A 32 -8.39 6.66 -0.30
CA VAL A 32 -9.46 7.57 -0.68
C VAL A 32 -9.05 9.01 -0.36
N ARG A 33 -9.22 9.91 -1.32
CA ARG A 33 -9.06 11.34 -1.08
C ARG A 33 -10.30 11.87 -0.36
N ASN A 34 -10.10 12.38 0.86
CA ASN A 34 -11.20 12.80 1.73
C ASN A 34 -12.04 13.96 1.20
N SER A 35 -11.47 14.84 0.36
CA SER A 35 -12.15 16.05 -0.11
C SER A 35 -13.35 15.78 -1.02
N ASP A 36 -13.29 14.69 -1.79
CA ASP A 36 -14.25 14.35 -2.85
C ASP A 36 -14.66 12.86 -2.82
N SER A 37 -14.21 12.10 -1.82
CA SER A 37 -14.37 10.63 -1.75
C SER A 37 -13.82 9.91 -2.98
N HIS A 38 -12.87 10.50 -3.70
CA HIS A 38 -12.27 9.88 -4.87
C HIS A 38 -11.33 8.75 -4.46
N VAL A 39 -11.53 7.56 -5.02
CA VAL A 39 -10.62 6.42 -4.83
C VAL A 39 -9.38 6.63 -5.69
N VAL A 40 -8.26 6.90 -5.02
CA VAL A 40 -6.95 7.06 -5.66
C VAL A 40 -6.38 5.69 -6.02
N GLN A 41 -6.59 4.69 -5.17
CA GLN A 41 -6.09 3.35 -5.36
C GLN A 41 -6.93 2.35 -4.58
N PHE A 42 -7.15 1.17 -5.14
CA PHE A 42 -7.81 0.06 -4.47
C PHE A 42 -7.02 -1.22 -4.71
N LEU A 43 -6.35 -1.69 -3.66
CA LEU A 43 -5.49 -2.88 -3.71
C LEU A 43 -6.11 -4.02 -2.91
N SER A 44 -5.80 -5.23 -3.29
CA SER A 44 -6.12 -6.44 -2.54
C SER A 44 -4.94 -7.37 -2.48
N TYR A 45 -4.95 -8.25 -1.48
CA TYR A 45 -3.97 -9.32 -1.35
C TYR A 45 -4.68 -10.67 -1.46
N GLU A 46 -3.99 -11.66 -2.01
CA GLU A 46 -4.50 -13.02 -2.26
C GLU A 46 -5.69 -13.11 -3.24
N GLY A 47 -5.72 -12.20 -4.22
CA GLY A 47 -6.73 -12.19 -5.28
C GLY A 47 -7.39 -10.82 -5.44
N THR A 48 -8.44 -10.76 -6.26
CA THR A 48 -9.21 -9.52 -6.50
C THR A 48 -10.56 -9.60 -5.81
N LEU A 49 -11.07 -8.45 -5.39
CA LEU A 49 -12.40 -8.32 -4.80
C LEU A 49 -13.12 -7.09 -5.36
N THR A 50 -14.44 -7.15 -5.37
CA THR A 50 -15.29 -6.01 -5.71
C THR A 50 -15.87 -5.44 -4.44
N ALA A 51 -15.61 -4.17 -4.16
CA ALA A 51 -16.15 -3.52 -2.97
C ALA A 51 -17.67 -3.38 -3.11
N THR A 52 -18.40 -3.72 -2.03
CA THR A 52 -19.86 -3.68 -1.97
C THR A 52 -20.41 -2.48 -1.20
N ASN A 53 -19.51 -1.67 -0.62
CA ASN A 53 -19.86 -0.48 0.13
C ASN A 53 -18.67 0.51 0.17
N GLY A 54 -18.93 1.73 0.67
CA GLY A 54 -17.93 2.76 0.86
C GLY A 54 -17.50 3.46 -0.44
N PRO A 55 -16.44 4.28 -0.39
CA PRO A 55 -15.99 5.06 -1.54
C PRO A 55 -15.59 4.22 -2.77
N ALA A 56 -15.16 2.98 -2.57
CA ALA A 56 -14.79 2.05 -3.63
C ALA A 56 -15.96 1.18 -4.12
N ASN A 57 -17.21 1.42 -3.68
CA ASN A 57 -18.35 0.59 -4.05
C ASN A 57 -18.49 0.40 -5.57
N GLY A 58 -18.56 -0.85 -6.02
CA GLY A 58 -18.62 -1.25 -7.42
C GLY A 58 -17.27 -1.27 -8.15
N MET A 59 -16.18 -0.86 -7.51
CA MET A 59 -14.82 -0.98 -8.05
C MET A 59 -14.26 -2.37 -7.75
N THR A 60 -13.48 -2.91 -8.69
CA THR A 60 -12.66 -4.10 -8.50
C THR A 60 -11.25 -3.69 -8.09
N SER A 61 -10.70 -4.33 -7.06
CA SER A 61 -9.34 -4.09 -6.59
C SER A 61 -8.29 -4.63 -7.55
N ILE A 62 -7.07 -4.10 -7.43
CA ILE A 62 -5.88 -4.63 -8.09
C ILE A 62 -5.16 -5.55 -7.10
N ASP A 63 -5.01 -6.82 -7.47
CA ASP A 63 -4.21 -7.77 -6.70
C ASP A 63 -2.74 -7.34 -6.72
N ILE A 64 -2.12 -7.31 -5.54
CA ILE A 64 -0.70 -6.95 -5.39
C ILE A 64 0.24 -8.07 -5.85
N GLY A 65 -0.28 -9.29 -6.06
CA GLY A 65 0.46 -10.41 -6.65
C GLY A 65 1.54 -11.03 -5.76
N VAL A 66 1.60 -10.63 -4.49
CA VAL A 66 2.48 -11.17 -3.45
C VAL A 66 1.65 -11.52 -2.21
N SER A 67 2.13 -12.50 -1.43
CA SER A 67 1.44 -13.01 -0.25
C SER A 67 2.41 -13.24 0.90
N GLU A 68 1.91 -13.16 2.13
CA GLU A 68 2.63 -13.66 3.30
C GLU A 68 2.21 -15.11 3.55
N SER A 69 3.16 -15.97 3.87
CA SER A 69 2.84 -17.35 4.23
C SER A 69 2.73 -17.47 5.76
N PRO A 70 2.17 -18.58 6.28
CA PRO A 70 2.20 -18.86 7.72
C PRO A 70 3.62 -18.97 8.32
N THR A 71 4.65 -19.00 7.47
CA THR A 71 6.06 -19.02 7.88
C THR A 71 6.76 -17.69 7.70
N THR A 72 6.08 -16.64 7.20
CA THR A 72 6.62 -15.28 7.22
C THR A 72 6.94 -14.89 8.66
N SER A 73 8.14 -14.37 8.88
CA SER A 73 8.59 -14.10 10.25
C SER A 73 7.86 -12.89 10.82
N ALA A 74 7.56 -12.92 12.12
CA ALA A 74 7.07 -11.74 12.81
C ALA A 74 8.08 -10.59 12.65
N GLY A 75 7.61 -9.42 12.20
CA GLY A 75 8.45 -8.27 11.89
C GLY A 75 8.89 -8.18 10.43
N GLU A 76 8.42 -9.08 9.56
CA GLU A 76 8.47 -8.90 8.11
C GLU A 76 7.15 -8.34 7.58
N SER A 77 7.20 -7.64 6.45
CA SER A 77 6.01 -7.14 5.76
C SER A 77 6.22 -7.11 4.24
N LEU A 78 5.14 -7.31 3.49
CA LEU A 78 5.07 -6.97 2.06
C LEU A 78 5.36 -5.48 1.85
N GLN A 79 6.06 -5.14 0.77
CA GLN A 79 6.55 -3.78 0.57
C GLN A 79 6.73 -3.43 -0.90
N LEU A 80 6.59 -2.14 -1.24
CA LEU A 80 6.89 -1.62 -2.57
C LEU A 80 8.40 -1.39 -2.71
N GLY A 81 8.97 -1.79 -3.84
CA GLY A 81 10.36 -1.50 -4.23
C GLY A 81 10.45 -1.00 -5.67
N GLY A 82 11.53 -0.29 -6.01
CA GLY A 82 11.71 0.35 -7.33
C GLY A 82 12.33 1.73 -7.21
N THR A 83 12.50 2.41 -8.34
CA THR A 83 13.03 3.78 -8.38
C THR A 83 12.10 4.69 -9.19
N GLY A 84 11.59 5.74 -8.57
CA GLY A 84 10.72 6.71 -9.24
C GLY A 84 9.98 7.62 -8.27
N CYS A 85 8.84 8.17 -8.68
CA CYS A 85 8.02 9.03 -7.80
C CYS A 85 6.50 8.88 -7.98
N LEU A 86 6.08 7.97 -8.86
CA LEU A 86 4.69 7.55 -9.02
C LEU A 86 4.52 6.11 -8.51
N TYR A 87 3.29 5.74 -8.15
CA TYR A 87 3.00 4.38 -7.70
C TYR A 87 3.43 3.33 -8.74
N ASP A 88 3.19 3.59 -10.02
CA ASP A 88 3.51 2.70 -11.13
C ASP A 88 5.02 2.51 -11.37
N ASP A 89 5.87 3.34 -10.76
CA ASP A 89 7.33 3.16 -10.78
C ASP A 89 7.81 2.11 -9.76
N PHE A 90 6.91 1.68 -8.88
CA PHE A 90 7.17 0.70 -7.84
C PHE A 90 6.40 -0.59 -8.09
N THR A 91 6.96 -1.69 -7.60
CA THR A 91 6.35 -3.01 -7.67
C THR A 91 6.32 -3.64 -6.29
N TRP A 92 5.27 -4.40 -6.01
CA TRP A 92 5.18 -5.16 -4.78
C TRP A 92 6.24 -6.25 -4.74
N GLN A 93 6.91 -6.34 -3.61
CA GLN A 93 7.94 -7.32 -3.30
C GLN A 93 7.43 -8.23 -2.19
N GLY A 94 7.98 -9.45 -2.14
CA GLY A 94 7.72 -10.38 -1.04
C GLY A 94 8.13 -9.82 0.31
N ALA A 95 7.73 -10.52 1.37
CA ALA A 95 7.99 -10.08 2.73
C ALA A 95 9.49 -9.92 3.01
N SER A 96 9.85 -8.83 3.66
CA SER A 96 11.18 -8.52 4.16
C SER A 96 11.03 -7.71 5.45
N THR A 97 12.12 -7.47 6.19
CA THR A 97 12.09 -6.71 7.45
C THR A 97 11.24 -5.44 7.31
N ALA A 98 10.24 -5.32 8.18
CA ALA A 98 9.26 -4.24 8.15
C ALA A 98 9.92 -2.90 8.44
N THR A 99 9.61 -1.90 7.63
CA THR A 99 10.19 -0.56 7.67
C THR A 99 9.13 0.48 8.07
N ALA A 100 8.26 0.15 9.03
CA ALA A 100 7.18 1.04 9.45
C ALA A 100 7.69 2.44 9.83
N GLY A 101 7.13 3.48 9.20
CA GLY A 101 7.55 4.87 9.39
C GLY A 101 8.83 5.27 8.65
N MET A 102 9.44 4.35 7.89
CA MET A 102 10.63 4.56 7.07
C MET A 102 10.34 4.23 5.60
N ILE A 103 11.27 4.54 4.69
CA ILE A 103 11.20 4.11 3.29
C ILE A 103 11.40 2.59 3.23
N ASN A 104 10.67 1.91 2.33
CA ASN A 104 10.77 0.48 2.13
C ASN A 104 12.15 0.05 1.64
N ASN A 105 12.50 -1.21 1.87
CA ASN A 105 13.73 -1.76 1.33
C ASN A 105 13.69 -1.69 -0.19
N ASN A 106 14.79 -1.26 -0.83
CA ASN A 106 14.90 -1.11 -2.28
C ASN A 106 13.93 -0.12 -2.92
N GLN A 107 13.29 0.76 -2.12
CA GLN A 107 12.51 1.87 -2.64
C GLN A 107 13.37 3.14 -2.68
N VAL A 108 13.51 3.72 -3.86
CA VAL A 108 14.30 4.93 -4.09
C VAL A 108 13.40 5.98 -4.74
N PHE A 109 13.29 7.14 -4.11
CA PHE A 109 12.54 8.25 -4.68
C PHE A 109 13.47 9.13 -5.50
N ASN A 110 13.43 8.96 -6.83
CA ASN A 110 14.26 9.72 -7.76
C ASN A 110 13.47 10.04 -9.04
N CYS A 111 13.28 11.33 -9.27
CA CYS A 111 12.87 11.91 -10.53
C CYS A 111 13.65 13.23 -10.74
#